data_AF-A0A9X0CFJ8-F1
#
_entry.id   AF-A0A9X0CFJ8-F1
#
_cell.length_a   1.000
_cell.length_b   1.000
_cell.length_c   1.000
_cell.angle_alpha   90.00
_cell.angle_beta   90.00
_cell.angle_gamma   90.00
#
_symmetry.space_group_name_H-M   'P 1'
#
loop_
_entity.id
_entity.type
_entity.pdbx_description
1 polymer ?
#
loop_
_entity_poly.entity_id
_entity_poly.type
_entity_poly.pdbx_seq_one_letter_code
_entity_poly.pdbx_strand_id
1 'polypeptide(L)'
;MYIYFALIIIASFVQRVYTASKIFTCVLLMDIQLSMMSRNSIVNNASNLSLNVSVVLKEFNITEKKNLLNLASAFRDQNVITLIEGSHTKTSACALSTVTGISLIRLHGDSRPFDQCENSIQMSAGYRDYAHATLDILNTFGWKNIIVVFDESRVHEAGHFHAISRSSELIMHLVQLSKQGENEDATAPIVKAFEQIQQFEAEIILLYIEKENVELMLQQKPCQHRIVNRWVLQGQMPLKLSCYQNMVISLDDLYTHNNSASDKLKNAVGSNYSNTNKEQLALAYDAVQVIIQAVNKERCFSINGSVITPEDTDAMLTCMRKNADYPIHNLEDIVKSSYQVAILASSSTSEFFKSSRYETHKKIWQRIQDGGTQTNDVLGGIKWVRERDELVFITDGPYLRHAANQPPCDLTVETLVVFDSVPGLQAAKGLGLALQANDPHTNDFTLAILRLHENDFLASLKRKWWETTNKCPEEKETCMLYNL
;
A
#
# COMPACT_ATOMS: atom_id res chain seq x y z
N MET A 1 26.13 -18.18 -17.37
CA MET A 1 26.52 -16.78 -17.62
C MET A 1 25.30 -15.93 -17.30
N TYR A 2 25.23 -15.40 -16.07
CA TYR A 2 24.09 -14.58 -15.64
C TYR A 2 24.47 -13.13 -15.85
N ILE A 3 23.86 -12.47 -16.83
CA ILE A 3 24.05 -11.05 -17.10
C ILE A 3 23.05 -10.30 -16.22
N TYR A 4 23.55 -9.43 -15.34
CA TYR A 4 22.74 -8.59 -14.48
C TYR A 4 22.21 -7.39 -15.27
N PHE A 5 20.89 -7.25 -15.38
CA PHE A 5 20.25 -6.09 -15.99
C PHE A 5 19.43 -5.32 -14.94
N ALA A 6 19.58 -4.00 -14.93
CA ALA A 6 18.68 -3.08 -14.24
C ALA A 6 17.69 -2.54 -15.28
N LEU A 7 16.41 -2.87 -15.11
CA LEU A 7 15.35 -2.44 -16.02
C LEU A 7 14.73 -1.14 -15.50
N ILE A 8 14.35 -0.23 -16.40
CA ILE A 8 13.63 0.98 -16.03
C ILE A 8 12.31 1.12 -16.80
N ILE A 9 11.27 1.63 -16.15
CA ILE A 9 9.91 1.84 -16.69
C ILE A 9 9.53 3.31 -16.76
N ILE A 10 8.76 3.71 -17.78
CA ILE A 10 8.17 5.05 -17.92
C ILE A 10 6.66 5.00 -18.12
N ALA A 11 5.92 5.91 -17.47
CA ALA A 11 4.49 6.18 -17.69
C ALA A 11 4.20 7.70 -17.79
N SER A 12 3.15 8.10 -18.51
CA SER A 12 2.68 9.48 -18.66
C SER A 12 1.22 9.65 -18.18
N PHE A 13 0.84 10.86 -17.74
CA PHE A 13 -0.51 11.20 -17.30
C PHE A 13 -0.94 12.55 -17.93
N VAL A 14 -1.97 12.55 -18.79
CA VAL A 14 -2.53 13.78 -19.38
C VAL A 14 -4.02 13.90 -19.04
N GLN A 15 -4.42 15.01 -18.42
CA GLN A 15 -5.80 15.24 -17.98
C GLN A 15 -6.51 16.27 -18.89
N ARG A 16 -7.60 15.87 -19.58
CA ARG A 16 -8.46 16.78 -20.36
C ARG A 16 -9.49 17.48 -19.45
N VAL A 17 -9.68 18.79 -19.66
CA VAL A 17 -10.60 19.63 -18.87
C VAL A 17 -11.85 20.01 -19.69
N TYR A 18 -13.05 19.77 -19.13
CA TYR A 18 -14.35 20.23 -19.65
C TYR A 18 -15.16 20.97 -18.56
N THR A 19 -15.98 21.93 -18.97
CA THR A 19 -16.46 23.11 -18.20
C THR A 19 -17.86 23.00 -17.55
N ALA A 20 -18.38 21.80 -17.27
CA ALA A 20 -19.69 21.65 -16.59
C ALA A 20 -19.52 21.24 -15.12
N SER A 21 -20.12 22.01 -14.20
CA SER A 21 -20.16 21.68 -12.76
C SER A 21 -21.03 20.44 -12.54
N LYS A 22 -20.44 19.38 -11.97
CA LYS A 22 -21.12 18.13 -11.59
C LYS A 22 -21.30 18.07 -10.08
N ILE A 23 -22.47 17.61 -9.62
CA ILE A 23 -22.80 17.45 -8.20
C ILE A 23 -23.08 15.98 -7.93
N PHE A 24 -22.35 15.36 -7.01
CA PHE A 24 -22.53 13.96 -6.63
C PHE A 24 -22.99 13.84 -5.18
N THR A 25 -23.98 12.99 -4.92
CA THR A 25 -24.45 12.71 -3.55
C THR A 25 -23.80 11.44 -3.03
N CYS A 26 -23.08 11.53 -1.92
CA CYS A 26 -22.58 10.37 -1.18
C CYS A 26 -23.24 10.30 0.19
N VAL A 27 -23.28 9.10 0.77
CA VAL A 27 -23.87 8.87 2.09
C VAL A 27 -22.80 8.45 3.09
N LEU A 28 -22.71 9.16 4.20
CA LEU A 28 -21.81 8.86 5.31
C LEU A 28 -22.58 8.07 6.39
N LEU A 29 -22.14 6.85 6.63
CA LEU A 29 -22.73 5.83 7.51
C LEU A 29 -21.96 5.81 8.85
N MET A 30 -22.54 6.39 9.90
CA MET A 30 -21.86 6.67 11.17
C MET A 30 -22.55 6.08 12.39
N ASP A 31 -21.79 5.90 13.47
CA ASP A 31 -22.28 5.76 14.85
C ASP A 31 -22.43 7.15 15.51
N ILE A 32 -23.23 7.26 16.57
CA ILE A 32 -23.55 8.43 17.38
C ILE A 32 -22.30 9.23 17.81
N GLN A 33 -21.14 8.57 17.94
CA GLN A 33 -19.90 9.22 18.36
C GLN A 33 -19.25 10.05 17.24
N LEU A 34 -19.44 9.67 15.97
CA LEU A 34 -18.95 10.42 14.80
C LEU A 34 -19.93 11.52 14.35
N SER A 35 -21.22 11.44 14.73
CA SER A 35 -22.26 12.38 14.29
C SER A 35 -22.09 13.82 14.81
N MET A 36 -21.13 14.06 15.70
CA MET A 36 -20.74 15.42 16.13
C MET A 36 -19.68 16.07 15.21
N MET A 37 -18.98 15.30 14.37
CA MET A 37 -17.79 15.77 13.62
C MET A 37 -18.10 16.35 12.22
N SER A 38 -19.32 16.19 11.73
CA SER A 38 -19.65 16.31 10.31
C SER A 38 -20.47 17.54 9.95
N ARG A 39 -20.38 18.61 10.75
CA ARG A 39 -20.92 19.90 10.32
C ARG A 39 -20.01 20.56 9.27
N ASN A 40 -20.28 20.32 7.99
CA ASN A 40 -19.86 21.08 6.80
C ASN A 40 -18.34 21.33 6.55
N SER A 41 -17.42 21.08 7.48
CA SER A 41 -16.02 21.52 7.37
C SER A 41 -15.12 20.61 6.53
N ILE A 42 -15.30 19.28 6.60
CA ILE A 42 -14.48 18.30 5.86
C ILE A 42 -14.83 18.34 4.37
N VAL A 43 -16.13 18.34 4.06
CA VAL A 43 -16.66 18.31 2.69
C VAL A 43 -16.38 19.61 1.96
N ASN A 44 -16.67 20.76 2.57
CA ASN A 44 -16.44 22.06 1.92
C ASN A 44 -14.95 22.34 1.70
N ASN A 45 -14.06 21.85 2.57
CA ASN A 45 -12.62 22.01 2.37
C ASN A 45 -12.03 21.01 1.35
N ALA A 46 -12.57 19.79 1.27
CA ALA A 46 -12.17 18.79 0.29
C ALA A 46 -12.66 19.14 -1.13
N SER A 47 -13.88 19.68 -1.26
CA SER A 47 -14.50 20.05 -2.54
C SER A 47 -13.93 21.33 -3.17
N ASN A 48 -13.23 22.17 -2.39
CA ASN A 48 -12.63 23.42 -2.88
C ASN A 48 -11.37 23.23 -3.75
N LEU A 49 -10.92 22.00 -4.00
CA LEU A 49 -9.75 21.72 -4.83
C LEU A 49 -10.06 21.41 -6.31
N SER A 50 -11.32 21.15 -6.67
CA SER A 50 -11.71 20.87 -8.06
C SER A 50 -12.68 21.94 -8.57
N LEU A 51 -12.36 22.58 -9.70
CA LEU A 51 -13.16 23.67 -10.25
C LEU A 51 -14.54 23.22 -10.77
N ASN A 52 -14.73 21.93 -11.08
CA ASN A 52 -15.90 21.42 -11.83
C ASN A 52 -16.65 20.24 -11.18
N VAL A 53 -16.23 19.73 -10.03
CA VAL A 53 -16.90 18.62 -9.31
C VAL A 53 -17.13 19.00 -7.86
N SER A 54 -18.38 18.88 -7.40
CA SER A 54 -18.77 19.01 -5.99
C SER A 54 -19.37 17.71 -5.47
N VAL A 55 -19.03 17.37 -4.23
CA VAL A 55 -19.52 16.19 -3.53
C VAL A 55 -20.36 16.66 -2.36
N VAL A 56 -21.59 16.15 -2.24
CA VAL A 56 -22.51 16.40 -1.14
C VAL A 56 -22.56 15.15 -0.28
N LEU A 57 -22.11 15.24 0.98
CA LEU A 57 -22.27 14.15 1.94
C LEU A 57 -23.59 14.30 2.70
N LYS A 58 -24.34 13.21 2.79
CA LYS A 58 -25.53 13.09 3.63
C LYS A 58 -25.26 12.08 4.74
N GLU A 59 -25.51 12.46 5.98
CA GLU A 59 -25.25 11.62 7.13
C GLU A 59 -26.44 10.74 7.50
N PHE A 60 -26.17 9.47 7.78
CA PHE A 60 -27.16 8.51 8.24
C PHE A 60 -26.61 7.70 9.42
N ASN A 61 -27.41 7.61 10.47
CA ASN A 61 -27.11 6.82 11.66
C ASN A 61 -27.70 5.42 11.53
N ILE A 62 -26.89 4.39 11.80
CA ILE A 62 -27.23 2.97 11.58
C ILE A 62 -27.18 2.16 12.89
N THR A 63 -27.01 2.82 14.03
CA THR A 63 -26.98 2.16 15.35
C THR A 63 -28.27 1.42 15.68
N GLU A 64 -29.40 1.84 15.12
CA GLU A 64 -30.64 1.09 15.19
C GLU A 64 -30.76 0.21 13.95
N LYS A 65 -31.02 -1.10 14.13
CA LYS A 65 -31.47 -2.05 13.09
C LYS A 65 -32.84 -1.65 12.51
N LYS A 66 -33.02 -0.40 12.09
CA LYS A 66 -34.14 0.05 11.26
C LYS A 66 -34.08 -0.73 9.96
N ASN A 67 -35.25 -1.00 9.38
CA ASN A 67 -35.42 -1.76 8.15
C ASN A 67 -34.38 -1.32 7.09
N LEU A 68 -33.34 -2.13 6.87
CA LEU A 68 -32.31 -1.88 5.85
C LEU A 68 -32.94 -1.66 4.47
N LEU A 69 -34.08 -2.30 4.21
CA LEU A 69 -34.87 -2.12 2.99
C LEU A 69 -35.43 -0.70 2.83
N ASN A 70 -35.84 -0.05 3.92
CA ASN A 70 -36.33 1.34 3.88
C ASN A 70 -35.17 2.30 3.59
N LEU A 71 -33.99 2.04 4.16
CA LEU A 71 -32.76 2.80 3.87
C LEU A 71 -32.33 2.60 2.41
N ALA A 72 -32.35 1.36 1.92
CA ALA A 72 -32.04 1.02 0.55
C ALA A 72 -32.96 1.75 -0.45
N SER A 73 -34.27 1.79 -0.18
CA SER A 73 -35.23 2.55 -0.98
C SER A 73 -34.90 4.05 -0.97
N ALA A 74 -34.64 4.62 0.21
CA ALA A 74 -34.32 6.04 0.34
C ALA A 74 -33.03 6.44 -0.38
N PHE A 75 -32.03 5.56 -0.44
CA PHE A 75 -30.76 5.83 -1.14
C PHE A 75 -30.92 5.79 -2.65
N ARG A 76 -31.75 4.89 -3.18
CA ARG A 76 -32.08 4.86 -4.60
C ARG A 76 -32.75 6.15 -5.06
N ASP A 77 -33.69 6.68 -4.27
CA ASP A 77 -34.42 7.92 -4.61
C ASP A 77 -33.53 9.18 -4.55
N GLN A 78 -32.37 9.11 -3.90
CA GLN A 78 -31.47 10.24 -3.69
C GLN A 78 -30.26 10.26 -4.63
N ASN A 79 -30.21 9.41 -5.66
CA ASN A 79 -29.10 9.33 -6.62
C ASN A 79 -27.73 9.21 -5.94
N VAL A 80 -27.65 8.34 -4.93
CA VAL A 80 -26.42 8.13 -4.15
C VAL A 80 -25.41 7.36 -5.00
N ILE A 81 -24.20 7.89 -5.17
CA ILE A 81 -23.14 7.27 -5.97
C ILE A 81 -22.26 6.31 -5.16
N THR A 82 -22.01 6.65 -3.89
CA THR A 82 -21.10 5.91 -3.01
C THR A 82 -21.53 6.05 -1.54
N LEU A 83 -21.41 4.96 -0.79
CA LEU A 83 -21.55 4.88 0.66
C LEU A 83 -20.16 4.99 1.30
N ILE A 84 -20.03 5.70 2.42
CA ILE A 84 -18.79 5.81 3.21
C ILE A 84 -19.08 5.30 4.62
N GLU A 85 -18.50 4.18 5.01
CA GLU A 85 -18.65 3.58 6.34
C GLU A 85 -17.47 3.95 7.25
N GLY A 86 -17.76 4.64 8.36
CA GLY A 86 -16.80 4.85 9.45
C GLY A 86 -17.25 4.28 10.79
N SER A 87 -18.45 3.70 10.88
CA SER A 87 -18.89 2.98 12.07
C SER A 87 -18.29 1.58 12.11
N HIS A 88 -18.03 1.03 13.30
CA HIS A 88 -17.66 -0.38 13.47
C HIS A 88 -18.86 -1.35 13.35
N THR A 89 -20.04 -0.88 12.89
CA THR A 89 -21.26 -1.71 12.72
C THR A 89 -21.27 -2.42 11.35
N LYS A 90 -20.29 -3.32 11.18
CA LYS A 90 -19.82 -3.87 9.89
C LYS A 90 -20.86 -4.56 8.99
N THR A 91 -21.94 -5.11 9.57
CA THR A 91 -22.90 -5.93 8.82
C THR A 91 -23.95 -5.13 8.05
N SER A 92 -24.21 -3.88 8.43
CA SER A 92 -25.31 -3.09 7.87
C SER A 92 -24.90 -2.38 6.56
N ALA A 93 -23.71 -1.78 6.51
CA ALA A 93 -23.21 -1.07 5.33
C ALA A 93 -22.93 -2.03 4.17
N CYS A 94 -22.31 -3.18 4.46
CA CYS A 94 -22.05 -4.22 3.47
C CYS A 94 -23.35 -4.72 2.84
N ALA A 95 -24.34 -5.08 3.67
CA ALA A 95 -25.65 -5.52 3.20
C ALA A 95 -26.36 -4.44 2.38
N LEU A 96 -26.28 -3.17 2.78
CA LEU A 96 -26.83 -2.05 2.01
C LEU A 96 -26.16 -1.93 0.64
N SER A 97 -24.83 -1.99 0.58
CA SER A 97 -24.07 -1.96 -0.68
C SER A 97 -24.49 -3.10 -1.61
N THR A 98 -24.56 -4.34 -1.09
CA THR A 98 -24.97 -5.51 -1.86
C THR A 98 -26.41 -5.40 -2.38
N VAL A 99 -27.36 -4.97 -1.53
CA VAL A 99 -28.78 -4.88 -1.91
C VAL A 99 -29.05 -3.73 -2.87
N THR A 100 -28.36 -2.60 -2.71
CA THR A 100 -28.58 -1.41 -3.55
C THR A 100 -27.73 -1.40 -4.81
N GLY A 101 -26.64 -2.17 -4.84
CA GLY A 101 -25.60 -2.08 -5.86
C GLY A 101 -24.70 -0.85 -5.69
N ILE A 102 -24.88 -0.06 -4.62
CA ILE A 102 -24.10 1.16 -4.40
C ILE A 102 -22.70 0.81 -3.90
N SER A 103 -21.68 1.41 -4.50
CA SER A 103 -20.28 1.25 -4.10
C SER A 103 -20.05 1.67 -2.64
N LEU A 104 -19.17 0.95 -1.92
CA LEU A 104 -18.90 1.20 -0.50
C LEU A 104 -17.42 1.52 -0.27
N ILE A 105 -17.12 2.64 0.38
CA ILE A 105 -15.78 2.94 0.90
C ILE A 105 -15.81 2.71 2.40
N ARG A 106 -14.90 1.87 2.91
CA ARG A 106 -14.74 1.58 4.33
C ARG A 106 -13.53 2.30 4.86
N LEU A 107 -13.73 3.09 5.92
CA LEU A 107 -12.66 3.85 6.57
C LEU A 107 -11.86 3.00 7.56
N HIS A 108 -12.29 1.78 7.84
CA HIS A 108 -11.60 0.85 8.74
C HIS A 108 -11.22 -0.44 8.02
N GLY A 109 -10.19 -1.11 8.53
CA GLY A 109 -9.76 -2.40 8.02
C GLY A 109 -10.70 -3.55 8.35
N ASP A 110 -10.57 -4.64 7.59
CA ASP A 110 -11.20 -5.92 7.93
C ASP A 110 -10.67 -6.39 9.30
N SER A 111 -11.60 -6.72 10.21
CA SER A 111 -11.27 -7.22 11.55
C SER A 111 -11.90 -8.57 11.83
N ARG A 112 -12.66 -9.14 10.88
CA ARG A 112 -13.25 -10.47 10.94
C ARG A 112 -13.23 -11.14 9.55
N PRO A 113 -13.26 -12.48 9.48
CA PRO A 113 -13.15 -13.22 8.21
C PRO A 113 -14.33 -13.01 7.25
N PHE A 114 -15.52 -12.71 7.79
CA PHE A 114 -16.77 -12.53 7.03
C PHE A 114 -17.04 -11.07 6.65
N ASP A 115 -16.05 -10.19 6.81
CA ASP A 115 -16.16 -8.76 6.49
C ASP A 115 -15.97 -8.46 4.98
N GLN A 116 -15.73 -9.46 4.13
CA GLN A 116 -15.48 -9.25 2.70
C GLN A 116 -16.72 -8.74 1.97
N CYS A 117 -16.71 -7.45 1.63
CA CYS A 117 -17.74 -6.81 0.82
C CYS A 117 -17.26 -6.69 -0.63
N GLU A 118 -17.91 -7.41 -1.54
CA GLU A 118 -17.51 -7.54 -2.95
C GLU A 118 -17.40 -6.19 -3.68
N ASN A 119 -18.33 -5.26 -3.39
CA ASN A 119 -18.41 -3.94 -4.01
C ASN A 119 -17.84 -2.83 -3.12
N SER A 120 -16.75 -3.14 -2.39
CA SER A 120 -16.11 -2.19 -1.50
C SER A 120 -14.67 -1.82 -1.86
N ILE A 121 -14.25 -0.70 -1.30
CA ILE A 121 -12.88 -0.18 -1.24
C ILE A 121 -12.56 0.02 0.23
N GLN A 122 -11.39 -0.45 0.66
CA GLN A 122 -10.94 -0.35 2.04
C GLN A 122 -9.80 0.68 2.10
N MET A 123 -9.90 1.66 3.00
CA MET A 123 -8.94 2.77 3.09
C MET A 123 -7.84 2.55 4.14
N SER A 124 -8.00 1.59 5.03
CA SER A 124 -7.01 1.22 6.07
C SER A 124 -6.64 -0.25 5.99
N ALA A 125 -5.46 -0.58 6.50
CA ALA A 125 -4.94 -1.94 6.48
C ALA A 125 -5.81 -2.89 7.32
N GLY A 126 -6.08 -4.07 6.79
CA GLY A 126 -6.77 -5.14 7.51
C GLY A 126 -5.82 -6.12 8.18
N TYR A 127 -6.36 -7.06 8.96
CA TYR A 127 -5.55 -8.09 9.64
C TYR A 127 -4.70 -8.95 8.68
N ARG A 128 -5.11 -9.07 7.41
CA ARG A 128 -4.35 -9.81 6.38
C ARG A 128 -3.10 -9.05 5.96
N ASP A 129 -3.22 -7.74 5.76
CA ASP A 129 -2.10 -6.88 5.39
C ASP A 129 -1.07 -6.86 6.52
N TYR A 130 -1.51 -6.73 7.77
CA TYR A 130 -0.66 -6.82 8.94
C TYR A 130 0.05 -8.18 9.06
N ALA A 131 -0.64 -9.28 8.75
CA ALA A 131 -0.06 -10.62 8.77
C ALA A 131 1.05 -10.77 7.70
N HIS A 132 0.84 -10.27 6.48
CA HIS A 132 1.85 -10.26 5.43
C HIS A 132 3.04 -9.37 5.78
N ALA A 133 2.81 -8.14 6.23
CA ALA A 133 3.87 -7.23 6.66
C ALA A 133 4.70 -7.84 7.81
N THR A 134 4.06 -8.51 8.76
CA THR A 134 4.73 -9.24 9.85
C THR A 134 5.61 -10.36 9.32
N LEU A 135 5.10 -11.16 8.37
CA LEU A 135 5.86 -12.24 7.76
C LEU A 135 7.10 -11.70 7.03
N ASP A 136 6.97 -10.60 6.31
CA ASP A 136 8.09 -9.95 5.61
C ASP A 136 9.14 -9.42 6.58
N ILE A 137 8.72 -8.82 7.70
CA ILE A 137 9.62 -8.41 8.77
C ILE A 137 10.40 -9.61 9.32
N LEU A 138 9.71 -10.70 9.68
CA LEU A 138 10.34 -11.91 10.21
C LEU A 138 11.37 -12.49 9.23
N ASN A 139 11.01 -12.58 7.94
CA ASN A 139 11.88 -13.07 6.89
C ASN A 139 13.10 -12.17 6.67
N THR A 140 12.90 -10.85 6.67
CA THR A 140 13.96 -9.85 6.45
C THR A 140 15.02 -9.90 7.54
N PHE A 141 14.61 -10.05 8.80
CA PHE A 141 15.52 -10.12 9.94
C PHE A 141 15.98 -11.56 10.27
N GLY A 142 15.44 -12.56 9.58
CA GLY A 142 15.79 -13.96 9.79
C GLY A 142 15.31 -14.51 11.15
N TRP A 143 14.26 -13.95 11.74
CA TRP A 143 13.68 -14.42 12.99
C TRP A 143 12.82 -15.65 12.72
N LYS A 144 13.27 -16.82 13.20
CA LYS A 144 12.64 -18.11 12.91
C LYS A 144 11.84 -18.65 14.07
N ASN A 145 12.23 -18.41 15.32
CA ASN A 145 11.51 -18.94 16.47
C ASN A 145 10.55 -17.90 17.04
N ILE A 146 9.24 -18.13 16.90
CA ILE A 146 8.22 -17.14 17.25
C ILE A 146 7.13 -17.73 18.16
N ILE A 147 6.59 -16.88 19.03
CA ILE A 147 5.36 -17.16 19.79
C ILE A 147 4.23 -16.31 19.24
N VAL A 148 3.06 -16.92 19.05
CA VAL A 148 1.81 -16.24 18.70
C VAL A 148 0.89 -16.34 19.90
N VAL A 149 0.65 -15.19 20.55
CA VAL A 149 -0.32 -15.07 21.64
C VAL A 149 -1.63 -14.57 21.06
N PHE A 150 -2.73 -15.25 21.35
CA PHE A 150 -4.05 -14.87 20.85
C PHE A 150 -5.17 -15.11 21.85
N ASP A 151 -6.24 -14.32 21.76
CA ASP A 151 -7.46 -14.53 22.52
C ASP A 151 -8.60 -15.02 21.61
N GLU A 152 -9.77 -15.29 22.19
CA GLU A 152 -10.93 -15.78 21.45
C GLU A 152 -11.46 -14.76 20.42
N SER A 153 -11.30 -13.46 20.65
CA SER A 153 -11.87 -12.44 19.76
C SER A 153 -11.00 -12.18 18.53
N ARG A 154 -9.71 -12.54 18.59
CA ARG A 154 -8.74 -12.38 17.49
C ARG A 154 -8.12 -13.69 16.98
N VAL A 155 -8.69 -14.84 17.38
CA VAL A 155 -8.23 -16.17 16.94
C VAL A 155 -8.17 -16.33 15.41
N HIS A 156 -9.06 -15.67 14.67
CA HIS A 156 -9.07 -15.74 13.21
C HIS A 156 -7.88 -15.02 12.57
N GLU A 157 -7.37 -13.96 13.20
CA GLU A 157 -6.21 -13.22 12.72
C GLU A 157 -4.94 -14.03 12.93
N ALA A 158 -4.79 -14.58 14.14
CA ALA A 158 -3.72 -15.52 14.47
C ALA A 158 -3.76 -16.77 13.57
N GLY A 159 -4.96 -17.32 13.33
CA GLY A 159 -5.16 -18.46 12.43
C GLY A 159 -4.80 -18.16 10.97
N HIS A 160 -5.10 -16.95 10.49
CA HIS A 160 -4.69 -16.52 9.16
C HIS A 160 -3.17 -16.38 9.04
N PHE A 161 -2.52 -15.73 10.01
CA PHE A 161 -1.07 -15.63 10.05
C PHE A 161 -0.41 -17.02 10.09
N HIS A 162 -0.94 -17.92 10.92
CA HIS A 162 -0.49 -19.32 10.96
C HIS A 162 -0.64 -20.02 9.60
N ALA A 163 -1.73 -19.77 8.86
CA ALA A 163 -1.94 -20.37 7.55
C ALA A 163 -0.94 -19.86 6.49
N ILE A 164 -0.70 -18.55 6.41
CA ILE A 164 0.22 -17.97 5.40
C ILE A 164 1.69 -18.30 5.68
N SER A 165 2.05 -18.49 6.95
CA SER A 165 3.41 -18.83 7.38
C SER A 165 3.76 -20.31 7.23
N ARG A 166 2.83 -21.19 6.86
CA ARG A 166 3.09 -22.65 6.68
C ARG A 166 4.17 -22.97 5.66
N SER A 167 4.34 -22.11 4.66
CA SER A 167 5.36 -22.27 3.62
C SER A 167 6.72 -21.73 4.03
N SER A 168 6.82 -21.10 5.20
CA SER A 168 8.03 -20.49 5.74
C SER A 168 8.75 -21.42 6.71
N GLU A 169 10.04 -21.16 6.95
CA GLU A 169 10.87 -21.95 7.90
C GLU A 169 10.65 -21.54 9.38
N LEU A 170 9.49 -20.98 9.72
CA LEU A 170 9.19 -20.48 11.05
C LEU A 170 8.83 -21.61 12.01
N ILE A 171 9.44 -21.62 13.19
CA ILE A 171 9.03 -22.43 14.34
C ILE A 171 8.02 -21.59 15.12
N MET A 172 6.78 -22.07 15.19
CA MET A 172 5.67 -21.32 15.78
C MET A 172 5.15 -22.01 17.04
N HIS A 173 5.16 -21.28 18.15
CA HIS A 173 4.54 -21.66 19.42
C HIS A 173 3.22 -20.89 19.60
N LEU A 174 2.13 -21.60 19.90
CA LEU A 174 0.80 -21.02 20.07
C LEU A 174 0.46 -20.91 21.56
N VAL A 175 0.13 -19.70 22.02
CA VAL A 175 -0.28 -19.43 23.40
C VAL A 175 -1.66 -18.79 23.39
N GLN A 176 -2.66 -19.50 23.90
CA GLN A 176 -4.02 -18.97 23.99
C GLN A 176 -4.22 -18.24 25.33
N LEU A 177 -4.70 -17.00 25.27
CA LEU A 177 -5.14 -16.28 26.45
C LEU A 177 -6.50 -16.84 26.90
N SER A 178 -6.56 -17.38 28.11
CA SER A 178 -7.82 -17.86 28.70
C SER A 178 -8.75 -16.70 29.03
N LYS A 179 -10.07 -16.90 28.93
CA LYS A 179 -11.05 -15.95 29.48
C LYS A 179 -10.85 -15.78 30.98
N GLN A 180 -11.05 -14.55 31.46
CA GLN A 180 -11.06 -14.25 32.88
C GLN A 180 -12.21 -15.03 33.56
N GLY A 181 -11.89 -15.83 34.58
CA GLY A 181 -12.91 -16.48 35.41
C GLY A 181 -13.64 -15.45 36.27
N GLU A 182 -14.91 -15.71 36.62
CA GLU A 182 -15.78 -14.77 37.36
C GLU A 182 -15.20 -14.25 38.69
N ASN A 183 -14.23 -14.98 39.29
CA ASN A 183 -13.57 -14.63 40.55
C ASN A 183 -12.04 -14.49 40.43
N GLU A 184 -11.47 -14.50 39.22
CA GLU A 184 -10.02 -14.34 39.02
C GLU A 184 -9.67 -12.86 38.78
N ASP A 185 -8.48 -12.44 39.27
CA ASP A 185 -7.92 -11.14 38.95
C ASP A 185 -7.75 -11.00 37.42
N ALA A 186 -7.93 -9.79 36.88
CA ALA A 186 -7.78 -9.49 35.46
C ALA A 186 -6.37 -9.81 34.95
N THR A 187 -5.38 -9.87 35.85
CA THR A 187 -4.00 -10.25 35.53
C THR A 187 -3.76 -11.77 35.49
N ALA A 188 -4.66 -12.59 36.03
CA ALA A 188 -4.42 -14.04 36.14
C ALA A 188 -4.25 -14.75 34.77
N PRO A 189 -5.05 -14.45 33.73
CA PRO A 189 -4.82 -15.01 32.39
C PRO A 189 -3.48 -14.58 31.79
N ILE A 190 -3.06 -13.35 32.07
CA ILE A 190 -1.82 -12.74 31.59
C ILE A 190 -0.61 -13.45 32.22
N VAL A 191 -0.65 -13.67 33.54
CA VAL A 191 0.40 -14.39 34.27
C VAL A 191 0.54 -15.82 33.77
N LYS A 192 -0.57 -16.55 33.61
CA LYS A 192 -0.58 -17.92 33.06
C LYS A 192 0.03 -17.98 31.65
N ALA A 193 -0.33 -17.02 30.78
CA ALA A 193 0.26 -16.92 29.44
C ALA A 193 1.76 -16.61 29.49
N PHE A 194 2.19 -15.73 30.39
CA PHE A 194 3.60 -15.37 30.54
C PHE A 194 4.46 -16.53 31.05
N GLU A 195 3.94 -17.35 31.98
CA GLU A 195 4.60 -18.58 32.43
C GLU A 195 4.80 -19.58 31.28
N GLN A 196 3.86 -19.69 30.35
CA GLN A 196 4.01 -20.51 29.14
C GLN A 196 5.03 -19.91 28.17
N ILE A 197 5.00 -18.59 27.96
CA ILE A 197 5.97 -17.88 27.11
C ILE A 197 7.40 -18.13 27.58
N GLN A 198 7.63 -18.12 28.90
CA GLN A 198 8.95 -18.37 29.48
C GLN A 198 9.49 -19.78 29.27
N GLN A 199 8.63 -20.75 28.89
CA GLN A 199 9.07 -22.12 28.57
C GLN A 199 9.68 -22.22 27.17
N PHE A 200 9.47 -21.21 26.31
CA PHE A 200 9.93 -21.20 24.93
C PHE A 200 11.07 -20.19 24.74
N GLU A 201 12.14 -20.59 24.07
CA GLU A 201 13.25 -19.70 23.68
C GLU A 201 12.94 -18.96 22.37
N ALA A 202 11.88 -18.15 22.37
CA ALA A 202 11.45 -17.43 21.17
C ALA A 202 12.21 -16.11 20.97
N GLU A 203 12.45 -15.76 19.71
CA GLU A 203 13.07 -14.50 19.30
C GLU A 203 12.06 -13.36 19.27
N ILE A 204 10.81 -13.66 18.92
CA ILE A 204 9.70 -12.71 18.75
C ILE A 204 8.40 -13.25 19.35
N ILE A 205 7.62 -12.35 19.93
CA ILE A 205 6.26 -12.59 20.42
C ILE A 205 5.27 -11.73 19.63
N LEU A 206 4.37 -12.37 18.87
CA LEU A 206 3.29 -11.73 18.13
C LEU A 206 2.03 -11.69 19.00
N LEU A 207 1.43 -10.50 19.13
CA LEU A 207 0.23 -10.30 19.95
C LEU A 207 -1.01 -10.08 19.08
N TYR A 208 -1.91 -11.07 19.05
CA TYR A 208 -3.27 -11.00 18.51
C TYR A 208 -4.27 -11.05 19.66
N ILE A 209 -4.22 -10.05 20.54
CA ILE A 209 -5.12 -9.93 21.70
C ILE A 209 -5.76 -8.54 21.73
N GLU A 210 -6.80 -8.38 22.54
CA GLU A 210 -7.48 -7.11 22.80
C GLU A 210 -6.56 -6.08 23.47
N LYS A 211 -6.83 -4.80 23.20
CA LYS A 211 -6.00 -3.66 23.63
C LYS A 211 -5.77 -3.65 25.14
N GLU A 212 -6.81 -3.94 25.92
CA GLU A 212 -6.76 -4.01 27.38
C GLU A 212 -5.75 -5.07 27.83
N ASN A 213 -5.70 -6.21 27.14
CA ASN A 213 -4.78 -7.31 27.45
C ASN A 213 -3.35 -7.03 26.95
N VAL A 214 -3.17 -6.30 25.84
CA VAL A 214 -1.85 -5.85 25.37
C VAL A 214 -1.16 -5.01 26.45
N GLU A 215 -1.88 -4.04 27.03
CA GLU A 215 -1.33 -3.18 28.09
C GLU A 215 -0.87 -4.00 29.31
N LEU A 216 -1.70 -4.96 29.74
CA LEU A 216 -1.38 -5.83 30.86
C LEU A 216 -0.20 -6.78 30.57
N MET A 217 -0.08 -7.31 29.34
CA MET A 217 1.03 -8.16 28.90
C MET A 217 2.36 -7.38 28.88
N LEU A 218 2.36 -6.18 28.31
CA LEU A 218 3.58 -5.36 28.21
C LEU A 218 4.05 -4.82 29.57
N GLN A 219 3.14 -4.71 30.54
CA GLN A 219 3.46 -4.29 31.91
C GLN A 219 4.01 -5.41 32.80
N GLN A 220 3.96 -6.68 32.37
CA GLN A 220 4.54 -7.78 33.14
C GLN A 220 6.07 -7.58 33.24
N LYS A 221 6.56 -7.38 34.47
CA LYS A 221 8.00 -7.28 34.73
C LYS A 221 8.62 -8.68 34.67
N PRO A 222 9.58 -8.95 33.79
CA PRO A 222 10.37 -10.18 33.91
C PRO A 222 11.17 -10.10 35.22
N CYS A 223 10.96 -11.06 36.12
CA CYS A 223 11.72 -11.18 37.38
C CYS A 223 13.21 -11.53 37.17
N GLN A 224 13.72 -11.56 35.92
CA GLN A 224 15.11 -11.81 35.58
C GLN A 224 15.62 -10.80 34.54
N HIS A 225 16.68 -10.08 34.92
CA HIS A 225 17.30 -8.95 34.21
C HIS A 225 18.12 -9.35 32.96
N ARG A 226 17.72 -10.40 32.21
CA ARG A 226 18.54 -10.90 31.08
C ARG A 226 17.80 -11.21 29.78
N ILE A 227 16.48 -11.23 29.75
CA ILE A 227 15.72 -11.57 28.53
C ILE A 227 15.06 -10.30 28.00
N VAL A 228 15.52 -9.83 26.84
CA VAL A 228 14.89 -8.74 26.09
C VAL A 228 13.85 -9.36 25.18
N ASN A 229 12.57 -9.17 25.50
CA ASN A 229 11.48 -9.63 24.66
C ASN A 229 11.26 -8.66 23.49
N ARG A 230 11.15 -9.20 22.28
CA ARG A 230 10.72 -8.45 21.10
C ARG A 230 9.24 -8.73 20.86
N TRP A 231 8.43 -7.69 20.87
CA TRP A 231 6.99 -7.77 20.70
C TRP A 231 6.60 -7.17 19.37
N VAL A 232 5.69 -7.82 18.64
CA VAL A 232 5.04 -7.23 17.48
C VAL A 232 3.55 -7.09 17.77
N LEU A 233 3.08 -5.84 17.80
CA LEU A 233 1.69 -5.48 17.99
C LEU A 233 1.00 -5.40 16.63
N GLN A 234 -0.16 -6.06 16.53
CA GLN A 234 -0.92 -6.17 15.29
C GLN A 234 -2.07 -5.16 15.30
N GLY A 235 -1.88 -4.00 14.65
CA GLY A 235 -2.93 -3.00 14.38
C GLY A 235 -3.50 -2.26 15.60
N GLN A 236 -2.89 -2.38 16.78
CA GLN A 236 -3.36 -1.73 18.00
C GLN A 236 -2.19 -1.24 18.87
N MET A 237 -2.02 0.09 18.95
CA MET A 237 -1.04 0.71 19.85
C MET A 237 -1.69 1.19 21.16
N PRO A 238 -1.22 0.74 22.33
CA PRO A 238 -1.62 1.32 23.60
C PRO A 238 -0.98 2.71 23.81
N LEU A 239 -1.77 3.67 24.29
CA LEU A 239 -1.37 5.08 24.39
C LEU A 239 -0.44 5.37 25.58
N LYS A 240 -0.22 4.40 26.47
CA LYS A 240 0.57 4.56 27.70
C LYS A 240 1.52 3.38 27.88
N LEU A 241 2.64 3.42 27.17
CA LEU A 241 3.78 2.54 27.44
C LEU A 241 4.67 3.21 28.49
N SER A 242 4.61 2.76 29.74
CA SER A 242 5.62 3.13 30.73
C SER A 242 6.87 2.27 30.52
N CYS A 243 8.02 2.94 30.56
CA CYS A 243 9.36 2.47 30.17
C CYS A 243 9.72 1.04 30.61
N TYR A 244 10.10 0.14 29.67
CA TYR A 244 10.83 -1.12 29.93
C TYR A 244 11.76 -1.51 28.77
N GLN A 245 12.77 -2.33 29.06
CA GLN A 245 13.83 -2.83 28.16
C GLN A 245 13.34 -3.81 27.06
N ASN A 246 12.17 -3.56 26.47
CA ASN A 246 11.56 -4.40 25.44
C ASN A 246 11.59 -3.67 24.09
N MET A 247 11.85 -4.42 23.01
CA MET A 247 11.69 -3.90 21.65
C MET A 247 10.24 -4.13 21.25
N VAL A 248 9.46 -3.06 21.04
CA VAL A 248 8.06 -3.15 20.61
C VAL A 248 7.95 -2.59 19.20
N ILE A 249 7.60 -3.44 18.25
CA ILE A 249 7.26 -3.08 16.88
C ILE A 249 5.74 -2.99 16.81
N SER A 250 5.22 -1.84 16.41
CA SER A 250 3.78 -1.67 16.17
C SER A 250 3.57 -1.49 14.67
N LEU A 251 2.64 -2.25 14.11
CA LEU A 251 2.10 -1.98 12.78
C LEU A 251 0.83 -1.15 12.99
N ASP A 252 0.84 0.09 12.54
CA ASP A 252 -0.28 1.02 12.69
C ASP A 252 -0.35 1.97 11.49
N ASP A 253 -1.56 2.42 11.15
CA ASP A 253 -1.80 3.35 10.05
C ASP A 253 -1.38 4.76 10.49
N LEU A 254 -0.18 5.17 10.10
CA LEU A 254 0.43 6.42 10.55
C LEU A 254 -0.29 7.65 9.97
N TYR A 255 -0.99 8.38 10.84
CA TYR A 255 -1.35 9.78 10.59
C TYR A 255 -0.07 10.63 10.48
N THR A 256 0.26 11.08 9.27
CA THR A 256 1.45 11.91 9.03
C THR A 256 1.26 13.31 9.62
N HIS A 257 2.04 13.62 10.65
CA HIS A 257 1.89 14.86 11.42
C HIS A 257 2.34 16.14 10.69
N ASN A 258 3.04 16.05 9.54
CA ASN A 258 3.83 17.15 8.98
C ASN A 258 3.52 17.53 7.51
N ASN A 259 2.34 17.23 6.97
CA ASN A 259 1.94 17.69 5.63
C ASN A 259 1.04 18.93 5.67
N SER A 260 1.07 19.78 4.64
CA SER A 260 0.20 20.98 4.56
C SER A 260 -1.29 20.63 4.57
N ALA A 261 -1.65 19.42 4.11
CA ALA A 261 -2.99 18.84 4.24
C ALA A 261 -3.33 18.51 5.71
N SER A 262 -2.37 18.04 6.49
CA SER A 262 -2.50 17.79 7.94
C SER A 262 -2.78 19.09 8.68
N ASP A 263 -2.18 20.21 8.28
CA ASP A 263 -2.45 21.51 8.90
C ASP A 263 -3.83 22.08 8.51
N LYS A 264 -4.28 21.87 7.25
CA LYS A 264 -5.65 22.16 6.84
C LYS A 264 -6.68 21.32 7.62
N LEU A 265 -6.39 20.04 7.83
CA LEU A 265 -7.24 19.13 8.60
C LEU A 265 -7.25 19.51 10.09
N LYS A 266 -6.09 19.79 10.71
CA LYS A 266 -5.96 20.27 12.09
C LYS A 266 -6.76 21.56 12.31
N ASN A 267 -6.70 22.50 11.36
CA ASN A 267 -7.46 23.75 11.41
C ASN A 267 -8.97 23.54 11.25
N ALA A 268 -9.40 22.52 10.50
CA ALA A 268 -10.80 22.19 10.29
C ALA A 268 -11.43 21.37 11.43
N VAL A 269 -10.62 20.53 12.10
CA VAL A 269 -11.07 19.58 13.13
C VAL A 269 -10.93 20.16 14.55
N GLY A 270 -10.00 21.09 14.81
CA GLY A 270 -9.75 21.66 16.13
C GLY A 270 -8.89 20.76 17.04
N SER A 271 -8.36 21.32 18.13
CA SER A 271 -7.32 20.69 18.97
C SER A 271 -7.81 19.66 19.99
N ASN A 272 -9.12 19.40 20.11
CA ASN A 272 -9.72 18.82 21.31
C ASN A 272 -10.25 17.37 21.12
N TYR A 273 -9.46 16.48 20.48
CA TYR A 273 -9.95 15.14 20.11
C TYR A 273 -8.94 14.00 20.32
N SER A 274 -9.46 12.81 20.63
CA SER A 274 -8.70 11.55 20.76
C SER A 274 -8.03 11.16 19.43
N ASN A 275 -6.92 10.43 19.51
CA ASN A 275 -6.14 10.06 18.31
C ASN A 275 -6.91 9.14 17.34
N THR A 276 -7.73 8.21 17.83
CA THR A 276 -8.54 7.30 16.99
C THR A 276 -9.55 8.04 16.11
N ASN A 277 -10.09 9.17 16.59
CA ASN A 277 -11.01 9.98 15.80
C ASN A 277 -10.29 10.75 14.69
N LYS A 278 -9.01 11.12 14.89
CA LYS A 278 -8.22 11.86 13.89
C LYS A 278 -7.89 11.00 12.67
N GLU A 279 -7.61 9.72 12.87
CA GLU A 279 -7.30 8.78 11.80
C GLU A 279 -8.53 8.52 10.90
N GLN A 280 -9.68 8.18 11.50
CA GLN A 280 -10.92 7.99 10.73
C GLN A 280 -11.34 9.26 9.98
N LEU A 281 -11.09 10.45 10.55
CA LEU A 281 -11.32 11.72 9.87
C LEU A 281 -10.37 11.94 8.67
N ALA A 282 -9.11 11.55 8.80
CA ALA A 282 -8.14 11.62 7.71
C ALA A 282 -8.55 10.67 6.57
N LEU A 283 -8.90 9.43 6.91
CA LEU A 283 -9.37 8.45 5.93
C LEU A 283 -10.69 8.89 5.28
N ALA A 284 -11.59 9.55 6.01
CA ALA A 284 -12.80 10.14 5.43
C ALA A 284 -12.48 11.25 4.42
N TYR A 285 -11.49 12.11 4.74
CA TYR A 285 -11.03 13.15 3.84
C TYR A 285 -10.42 12.55 2.56
N ASP A 286 -9.56 11.55 2.70
CA ASP A 286 -8.92 10.86 1.58
C ASP A 286 -9.94 10.10 0.73
N ALA A 287 -10.93 9.45 1.35
CA ALA A 287 -12.04 8.81 0.63
C ALA A 287 -12.79 9.80 -0.28
N VAL A 288 -13.05 11.02 0.19
CA VAL A 288 -13.67 12.07 -0.63
C VAL A 288 -12.74 12.49 -1.78
N GLN A 289 -11.42 12.57 -1.55
CA GLN A 289 -10.46 12.85 -2.62
C GLN A 289 -10.42 11.74 -3.67
N VAL A 290 -10.47 10.47 -3.26
CA VAL A 290 -10.55 9.32 -4.17
C VAL A 290 -11.78 9.40 -5.06
N ILE A 291 -12.93 9.78 -4.51
CA ILE A 291 -14.16 10.00 -5.29
C ILE A 291 -13.98 11.14 -6.30
N ILE A 292 -13.47 12.30 -5.85
CA ILE A 292 -13.26 13.48 -6.71
C ILE A 292 -12.29 13.15 -7.86
N GLN A 293 -11.21 12.43 -7.58
CA GLN A 293 -10.25 12.01 -8.60
C GLN A 293 -10.85 11.00 -9.56
N ALA A 294 -11.64 10.04 -9.07
CA ALA A 294 -12.26 9.01 -9.90
C ALA A 294 -13.20 9.60 -10.94
N VAL A 295 -14.04 10.56 -10.55
CA VAL A 295 -14.98 11.28 -11.44
C VAL A 295 -14.25 12.05 -12.56
N ASN A 296 -13.03 12.51 -12.29
CA ASN A 296 -12.22 13.26 -13.25
C ASN A 296 -11.41 12.36 -14.20
N LYS A 297 -11.44 11.03 -14.04
CA LYS A 297 -10.82 10.09 -15.00
C LYS A 297 -11.73 9.90 -16.21
N GLU A 298 -11.13 9.75 -17.40
CA GLU A 298 -11.87 9.68 -18.68
C GLU A 298 -13.00 8.65 -18.69
N ARG A 299 -12.79 7.50 -18.02
CA ARG A 299 -13.77 6.41 -17.94
C ARG A 299 -15.02 6.74 -17.11
N CYS A 300 -14.92 7.64 -16.14
CA CYS A 300 -16.04 8.07 -15.29
C CYS A 300 -16.51 9.50 -15.60
N PHE A 301 -15.96 10.09 -16.66
CA PHE A 301 -16.35 11.42 -17.08
C PHE A 301 -17.80 11.47 -17.60
N SER A 302 -18.38 10.35 -18.03
CA SER A 302 -19.79 10.32 -18.47
C SER A 302 -20.81 10.30 -17.33
N ILE A 303 -20.39 10.01 -16.09
CA ILE A 303 -21.33 9.86 -14.98
C ILE A 303 -21.97 11.21 -14.63
N ASN A 304 -23.30 11.23 -14.58
CA ASN A 304 -24.10 12.40 -14.25
C ASN A 304 -24.76 12.23 -12.88
N GLY A 305 -24.31 12.99 -11.87
CA GLY A 305 -24.82 12.89 -10.50
C GLY A 305 -26.30 13.28 -10.29
N SER A 306 -27.00 13.75 -11.34
CA SER A 306 -28.46 14.00 -11.28
C SER A 306 -29.33 12.77 -11.51
N VAL A 307 -28.79 11.73 -12.16
CA VAL A 307 -29.46 10.44 -12.39
C VAL A 307 -28.39 9.36 -12.33
N ILE A 308 -28.40 8.56 -11.26
CA ILE A 308 -27.42 7.48 -11.08
C ILE A 308 -28.05 6.14 -11.44
N THR A 309 -27.44 5.44 -12.39
CA THR A 309 -27.80 4.07 -12.77
C THR A 309 -26.93 3.03 -12.03
N PRO A 310 -27.35 1.75 -12.00
CA PRO A 310 -26.48 0.68 -11.51
C PRO A 310 -25.14 0.61 -12.28
N GLU A 311 -25.17 0.84 -13.60
CA GLU A 311 -23.98 0.86 -14.45
C GLU A 311 -23.02 2.00 -14.05
N ASP A 312 -23.56 3.18 -13.74
CA ASP A 312 -22.77 4.30 -13.24
C ASP A 312 -22.07 3.98 -11.92
N THR A 313 -22.72 3.18 -11.07
CA THR A 313 -22.16 2.84 -9.77
C THR A 313 -21.05 1.80 -9.87
N ASP A 314 -21.19 0.81 -10.76
CA ASP A 314 -20.12 -0.14 -11.10
C ASP A 314 -18.94 0.56 -11.79
N ALA A 315 -19.23 1.47 -12.71
CA ALA A 315 -18.22 2.31 -13.35
C ALA A 315 -17.46 3.15 -12.30
N MET A 316 -18.18 3.76 -11.36
CA MET A 316 -17.57 4.53 -10.26
C MET A 316 -16.65 3.65 -9.41
N LEU A 317 -17.12 2.47 -8.99
CA LEU A 317 -16.29 1.51 -8.24
C LEU A 317 -15.02 1.17 -9.02
N THR A 318 -15.14 0.93 -10.32
CA THR A 318 -14.01 0.66 -11.21
C THR A 318 -13.04 1.84 -11.29
N CYS A 319 -13.53 3.08 -11.39
CA CYS A 319 -12.68 4.27 -11.45
C CYS A 319 -11.98 4.56 -10.11
N MET A 320 -12.68 4.34 -9.00
CA MET A 320 -12.09 4.46 -7.66
C MET A 320 -11.05 3.35 -7.42
N ARG A 321 -11.30 2.11 -7.88
CA ARG A 321 -10.29 1.03 -7.87
C ARG A 321 -9.10 1.36 -8.75
N LYS A 322 -9.34 1.93 -9.94
CA LYS A 322 -8.30 2.41 -10.86
C LYS A 322 -7.60 3.68 -10.37
N ASN A 323 -8.01 4.31 -9.26
CA ASN A 323 -7.20 5.28 -8.52
C ASN A 323 -6.13 4.62 -7.64
N ALA A 324 -6.19 3.31 -7.43
CA ALA A 324 -4.96 2.55 -7.46
C ALA A 324 -4.55 2.44 -8.93
N ASP A 325 -3.86 3.46 -9.44
CA ASP A 325 -2.75 3.13 -10.33
C ASP A 325 -2.04 1.98 -9.61
N TYR A 326 -1.87 0.80 -10.21
CA TYR A 326 -0.90 -0.11 -9.64
C TYR A 326 0.42 0.66 -9.77
N PRO A 327 0.97 1.26 -8.69
CA PRO A 327 2.27 1.86 -8.83
C PRO A 327 3.19 0.71 -9.24
N ILE A 328 3.82 0.85 -10.40
CA ILE A 328 4.56 -0.27 -10.98
C ILE A 328 5.89 -0.33 -10.24
N HIS A 329 5.92 -1.11 -9.16
CA HIS A 329 7.10 -1.29 -8.33
C HIS A 329 7.87 -2.55 -8.71
N ASN A 330 7.19 -3.52 -9.32
CA ASN A 330 7.78 -4.78 -9.74
C ASN A 330 7.16 -5.30 -11.07
N LEU A 331 7.77 -6.35 -11.63
CA LEU A 331 7.27 -6.98 -12.87
C LEU A 331 5.92 -7.69 -12.68
N GLU A 332 5.59 -8.13 -11.47
CA GLU A 332 4.31 -8.79 -11.16
C GLU A 332 3.14 -7.78 -11.20
N ASP A 333 3.37 -6.53 -10.81
CA ASP A 333 2.39 -5.44 -10.92
C ASP A 333 2.04 -5.17 -12.39
N ILE A 334 3.03 -5.25 -13.29
CA ILE A 334 2.80 -5.14 -14.74
C ILE A 334 1.91 -6.28 -15.23
N VAL A 335 2.17 -7.51 -14.78
CA VAL A 335 1.38 -8.69 -15.18
C VAL A 335 -0.07 -8.55 -14.71
N LYS A 336 -0.31 -8.02 -13.50
CA LYS A 336 -1.64 -7.81 -12.93
C LYS A 336 -2.39 -6.61 -13.51
N SER A 337 -1.67 -5.64 -14.07
CA SER A 337 -2.26 -4.40 -14.57
C SER A 337 -2.76 -4.47 -16.01
N SER A 338 -3.55 -3.47 -16.43
CA SER A 338 -4.01 -3.33 -17.83
C SER A 338 -2.98 -2.70 -18.77
N TYR A 339 -1.80 -2.31 -18.28
CA TYR A 339 -0.83 -1.55 -19.08
C TYR A 339 -0.32 -2.34 -20.30
N GLN A 340 -0.23 -1.68 -21.45
CA GLN A 340 0.49 -2.22 -22.60
C GLN A 340 1.99 -2.22 -22.29
N VAL A 341 2.70 -3.28 -22.69
CA VAL A 341 4.14 -3.37 -22.45
C VAL A 341 4.88 -3.24 -23.76
N ALA A 342 5.78 -2.29 -23.88
CA ALA A 342 6.62 -2.07 -25.04
C ALA A 342 8.09 -2.37 -24.73
N ILE A 343 8.84 -2.79 -25.75
CA ILE A 343 10.25 -3.16 -25.62
C ILE A 343 11.05 -2.76 -26.86
N LEU A 344 12.35 -2.50 -26.68
CA LEU A 344 13.27 -2.27 -27.79
C LEU A 344 13.55 -3.59 -28.52
N ALA A 345 13.22 -3.66 -29.81
CA ALA A 345 13.47 -4.80 -30.66
C ALA A 345 14.97 -5.10 -30.75
N SER A 346 15.33 -6.39 -30.86
CA SER A 346 16.72 -6.85 -30.98
C SER A 346 17.67 -6.36 -29.88
N SER A 347 17.14 -6.02 -28.70
CA SER A 347 17.92 -5.63 -27.52
C SER A 347 18.22 -6.82 -26.61
N SER A 348 19.23 -6.67 -25.75
CA SER A 348 19.51 -7.61 -24.65
C SER A 348 18.27 -7.87 -23.78
N THR A 349 17.52 -6.81 -23.47
CA THR A 349 16.28 -6.86 -22.70
C THR A 349 15.19 -7.65 -23.42
N SER A 350 15.04 -7.48 -24.74
CA SER A 350 14.10 -8.30 -25.53
C SER A 350 14.50 -9.77 -25.55
N GLU A 351 15.78 -10.08 -25.73
CA GLU A 351 16.25 -11.46 -25.74
C GLU A 351 16.14 -12.11 -24.36
N PHE A 352 16.33 -11.34 -23.29
CA PHE A 352 16.11 -11.77 -21.91
C PHE A 352 14.66 -12.24 -21.69
N PHE A 353 13.65 -11.43 -22.02
CA PHE A 353 12.25 -11.81 -21.83
C PHE A 353 11.86 -12.99 -22.72
N LYS A 354 12.35 -13.01 -23.96
CA LYS A 354 12.09 -14.08 -24.93
C LYS A 354 12.66 -15.45 -24.51
N SER A 355 13.86 -15.46 -23.91
CA SER A 355 14.56 -16.69 -23.51
C SER A 355 14.31 -17.11 -22.05
N SER A 356 13.66 -16.25 -21.26
CA SER A 356 13.41 -16.50 -19.84
C SER A 356 12.52 -17.73 -19.59
N ARG A 357 12.86 -18.49 -18.55
CA ARG A 357 12.05 -19.63 -18.08
C ARG A 357 11.06 -19.26 -16.97
N TYR A 358 11.18 -18.06 -16.41
CA TYR A 358 10.32 -17.60 -15.30
C TYR A 358 8.94 -17.17 -15.80
N GLU A 359 7.90 -17.54 -15.07
CA GLU A 359 6.51 -17.43 -15.54
C GLU A 359 6.06 -15.97 -15.72
N THR A 360 6.39 -15.08 -14.78
CA THR A 360 6.12 -13.64 -14.89
C THR A 360 6.77 -13.05 -16.16
N HIS A 361 8.01 -13.45 -16.49
CA HIS A 361 8.71 -12.96 -17.67
C HIS A 361 8.09 -13.47 -18.98
N LYS A 362 7.64 -14.74 -19.01
CA LYS A 362 6.94 -15.30 -20.16
C LYS A 362 5.62 -14.59 -20.42
N LYS A 363 4.85 -14.29 -19.36
CA LYS A 363 3.60 -13.52 -19.48
C LYS A 363 3.85 -12.11 -20.03
N ILE A 364 4.90 -11.44 -19.56
CA ILE A 364 5.31 -10.14 -20.09
C ILE A 364 5.68 -10.24 -21.57
N TRP A 365 6.48 -11.25 -21.96
CA TRP A 365 6.84 -11.47 -23.35
C TRP A 365 5.61 -11.72 -24.24
N GLN A 366 4.65 -12.53 -23.75
CA GLN A 366 3.41 -12.79 -24.46
C GLN A 366 2.60 -11.51 -24.67
N ARG A 367 2.48 -10.64 -23.66
CA ARG A 367 1.80 -9.34 -23.81
C ARG A 367 2.45 -8.43 -24.85
N ILE A 368 3.79 -8.44 -24.93
CA ILE A 368 4.53 -7.69 -25.96
C ILE A 368 4.23 -8.24 -27.35
N GLN A 369 4.20 -9.57 -27.51
CA GLN A 369 3.89 -10.22 -28.79
C GLN A 369 2.45 -9.95 -29.22
N ASP A 370 1.48 -10.17 -28.32
CA ASP A 370 0.06 -9.96 -28.57
C ASP A 370 -0.25 -8.48 -28.89
N GLY A 371 0.47 -7.55 -28.25
CA GLY A 371 0.32 -6.11 -28.48
C GLY A 371 1.07 -5.58 -29.70
N GLY A 372 2.01 -6.34 -30.28
CA GLY A 372 2.86 -5.87 -31.39
C GLY A 372 3.74 -4.66 -31.02
N THR A 373 4.10 -4.52 -29.75
CA THR A 373 4.70 -3.32 -29.15
C THR A 373 6.23 -3.37 -29.11
N GLN A 374 6.85 -3.75 -30.22
CA GLN A 374 8.31 -3.70 -30.38
C GLN A 374 8.72 -2.43 -31.14
N THR A 375 9.54 -1.59 -30.51
CA THR A 375 10.09 -0.38 -31.14
C THR A 375 11.48 -0.64 -31.70
N ASN A 376 11.85 0.03 -32.78
CA ASN A 376 13.19 -0.08 -33.39
C ASN A 376 14.23 0.81 -32.73
N ASP A 377 13.80 1.85 -32.01
CA ASP A 377 14.67 2.78 -31.30
C ASP A 377 14.09 3.20 -29.93
N VAL A 378 14.95 3.75 -29.08
CA VAL A 378 14.58 4.15 -27.72
C VAL A 378 13.70 5.40 -27.74
N LEU A 379 13.94 6.33 -28.67
CA LEU A 379 13.15 7.56 -28.81
C LEU A 379 11.70 7.27 -29.20
N GLY A 380 11.46 6.32 -30.09
CA GLY A 380 10.15 5.83 -30.48
C GLY A 380 9.42 5.16 -29.32
N GLY A 381 10.13 4.39 -28.49
CA GLY A 381 9.57 3.83 -27.25
C GLY A 381 9.13 4.92 -26.27
N ILE A 382 9.98 5.93 -26.04
CA ILE A 382 9.64 7.09 -25.20
C ILE A 382 8.45 7.86 -25.78
N LYS A 383 8.42 8.05 -27.10
CA LYS A 383 7.32 8.71 -27.79
C LYS A 383 6.01 7.95 -27.60
N TRP A 384 6.02 6.62 -27.68
CA TRP A 384 4.83 5.82 -27.42
C TRP A 384 4.31 5.98 -26.00
N VAL A 385 5.19 6.05 -25.00
CA VAL A 385 4.78 6.30 -23.61
C VAL A 385 4.12 7.66 -23.45
N ARG A 386 4.56 8.67 -24.21
CA ARG A 386 3.95 10.00 -24.21
C ARG A 386 2.63 10.10 -24.97
N GLU A 387 2.47 9.31 -26.02
CA GLU A 387 1.31 9.38 -26.92
C GLU A 387 0.20 8.39 -26.57
N ARG A 388 0.51 7.32 -25.83
CA ARG A 388 -0.44 6.29 -25.46
C ARG A 388 -0.63 6.24 -23.96
N ASP A 389 -1.89 6.33 -23.54
CA ASP A 389 -2.28 6.11 -22.16
C ASP A 389 -2.05 4.64 -21.76
N GLU A 390 -1.70 4.42 -20.50
CA GLU A 390 -1.48 3.09 -19.92
C GLU A 390 -0.43 2.25 -20.71
N LEU A 391 0.69 2.83 -21.14
CA LEU A 391 1.82 2.11 -21.76
C LEU A 391 3.10 2.19 -20.93
N VAL A 392 3.74 1.04 -20.75
CA VAL A 392 5.02 0.85 -20.07
C VAL A 392 6.08 0.50 -21.09
N PHE A 393 7.18 1.24 -21.12
CA PHE A 393 8.33 0.92 -21.96
C PHE A 393 9.49 0.38 -21.12
N ILE A 394 9.92 -0.85 -21.41
CA ILE A 394 10.99 -1.55 -20.68
C ILE A 394 12.29 -1.52 -21.52
N THR A 395 13.33 -0.86 -21.01
CA THR A 395 14.66 -0.86 -21.64
C THR A 395 15.77 -0.49 -20.63
N ASP A 396 16.99 -0.29 -21.13
CA ASP A 396 18.19 0.00 -20.33
C ASP A 396 18.10 1.32 -19.57
N GLY A 397 18.35 1.25 -18.26
CA GLY A 397 18.13 2.35 -17.32
C GLY A 397 18.90 3.66 -17.57
N PRO A 398 20.20 3.65 -17.93
CA PRO A 398 20.97 4.89 -18.11
C PRO A 398 20.33 5.86 -19.11
N TYR A 399 19.80 5.34 -20.23
CA TYR A 399 19.18 6.16 -21.26
C TYR A 399 17.84 6.75 -20.80
N LEU A 400 16.99 5.93 -20.18
CA LEU A 400 15.68 6.37 -19.69
C LEU A 400 15.81 7.43 -18.60
N ARG A 401 16.72 7.22 -17.65
CA ARG A 401 16.99 8.20 -16.59
C ARG A 401 17.52 9.52 -17.16
N HIS A 402 18.33 9.48 -18.22
CA HIS A 402 18.75 10.70 -18.90
C HIS A 402 17.56 11.40 -19.57
N ALA A 403 16.70 10.65 -20.28
CA ALA A 403 15.53 11.19 -20.97
C ALA A 403 14.51 11.82 -20.01
N ALA A 404 14.25 11.20 -18.85
CA ALA A 404 13.36 11.74 -17.83
C ALA A 404 13.87 13.04 -17.19
N ASN A 405 15.19 13.22 -17.13
CA ASN A 405 15.82 14.45 -16.62
C ASN A 405 15.86 15.59 -17.67
N GLN A 406 15.28 15.41 -18.85
CA GLN A 406 15.16 16.43 -19.89
C GLN A 406 13.68 16.83 -20.11
N PRO A 407 13.38 18.10 -20.41
CA PRO A 407 12.03 18.52 -20.77
C PRO A 407 11.49 17.80 -22.02
N PRO A 408 10.18 17.53 -22.10
CA PRO A 408 9.18 17.70 -21.05
C PRO A 408 9.39 16.72 -19.89
N CYS A 409 9.22 17.20 -18.65
CA CYS A 409 9.41 16.43 -17.42
C CYS A 409 8.16 15.57 -17.12
N ASP A 410 7.74 14.81 -18.13
CA ASP A 410 6.48 14.08 -18.20
C ASP A 410 6.66 12.56 -18.09
N LEU A 411 7.86 12.13 -17.69
CA LEU A 411 8.29 10.74 -17.61
C LEU A 411 8.68 10.40 -16.18
N THR A 412 8.01 9.43 -15.58
CA THR A 412 8.48 8.77 -14.35
C THR A 412 9.42 7.64 -14.70
N VAL A 413 10.43 7.34 -13.87
CA VAL A 413 11.43 6.31 -14.15
C VAL A 413 11.55 5.39 -12.95
N GLU A 414 11.03 4.16 -13.06
CA GLU A 414 11.06 3.16 -11.99
C GLU A 414 12.10 2.08 -12.26
N THR A 415 12.95 1.75 -11.29
CA THR A 415 14.01 0.73 -11.45
C THR A 415 13.57 -0.63 -10.96
N LEU A 416 13.45 -1.58 -11.88
CA LEU A 416 13.09 -2.97 -11.62
C LEU A 416 14.32 -3.89 -11.57
N VAL A 417 14.41 -4.66 -10.49
CA VAL A 417 15.42 -5.71 -10.32
C VAL A 417 14.81 -7.04 -10.75
N VAL A 418 15.47 -7.73 -11.68
CA VAL A 418 14.92 -8.92 -12.36
C VAL A 418 15.41 -10.24 -11.74
N PHE A 419 16.15 -10.15 -10.64
CA PHE A 419 16.63 -11.30 -9.88
C PHE A 419 16.40 -11.05 -8.40
N ASP A 420 15.70 -11.98 -7.75
CA ASP A 420 15.66 -12.06 -6.29
C ASP A 420 17.09 -12.29 -5.80
N SER A 421 17.72 -11.23 -5.28
CA SER A 421 18.91 -11.40 -4.47
C SER A 421 18.55 -12.28 -3.29
N VAL A 422 19.31 -13.36 -3.10
CA VAL A 422 19.32 -14.11 -1.83
C VAL A 422 19.39 -13.09 -0.67
N PRO A 423 18.47 -13.14 0.31
CA PRO A 423 18.52 -12.24 1.45
C PRO A 423 19.91 -12.28 2.10
N GLY A 424 20.58 -11.12 2.18
CA GLY A 424 21.93 -10.99 2.75
C GLY A 424 23.09 -10.90 1.74
N LEU A 425 22.86 -11.16 0.45
CA LEU A 425 23.83 -10.82 -0.61
C LEU A 425 23.31 -9.60 -1.38
N GLN A 426 23.70 -8.39 -0.95
CA GLN A 426 23.64 -7.22 -1.82
C GLN A 426 24.68 -7.42 -2.93
N ALA A 427 24.31 -8.13 -4.00
CA ALA A 427 25.13 -8.17 -5.20
C ALA A 427 25.34 -6.72 -5.68
N ALA A 428 26.59 -6.34 -5.94
CA ALA A 428 26.91 -5.03 -6.48
C ALA A 428 26.09 -4.80 -7.76
N LYS A 429 25.20 -3.80 -7.72
CA LYS A 429 24.40 -3.38 -8.88
C LYS A 429 25.36 -2.80 -9.93
N GLY A 430 25.65 -3.54 -11.00
CA GLY A 430 26.60 -3.10 -12.03
C GLY A 430 26.49 -3.85 -13.34
N LEU A 431 26.88 -3.18 -14.43
CA LEU A 431 27.07 -3.79 -15.75
C LEU A 431 28.45 -4.47 -15.79
N GLY A 432 28.51 -5.69 -16.33
CA GLY A 432 29.75 -6.45 -16.49
C GLY A 432 30.11 -6.64 -17.97
N LEU A 433 31.41 -6.75 -18.26
CA LEU A 433 31.89 -7.19 -19.57
C LEU A 433 31.97 -8.71 -19.57
N ALA A 434 31.16 -9.37 -20.41
CA ALA A 434 31.23 -10.81 -20.59
C ALA A 434 32.24 -11.14 -21.69
N LEU A 435 33.37 -11.74 -21.31
CA LEU A 435 34.38 -12.27 -22.23
C LEU A 435 34.19 -13.78 -22.43
N GLN A 436 34.84 -14.34 -23.45
CA GLN A 436 34.83 -15.79 -23.67
C GLN A 436 35.44 -16.51 -22.47
N ALA A 437 35.00 -17.76 -22.24
CA ALA A 437 35.56 -18.57 -21.18
C ALA A 437 37.08 -18.73 -21.37
N ASN A 438 37.84 -18.49 -20.31
CA ASN A 438 39.31 -18.50 -20.30
C ASN A 438 39.98 -17.41 -21.16
N ASP A 439 39.31 -16.30 -21.46
CA ASP A 439 39.96 -15.17 -22.13
C ASP A 439 41.08 -14.60 -21.24
N PRO A 440 42.34 -14.49 -21.74
CA PRO A 440 43.48 -14.06 -20.95
C PRO A 440 43.37 -12.61 -20.45
N HIS A 441 42.54 -11.78 -21.09
CA HIS A 441 42.37 -10.37 -20.73
C HIS A 441 41.36 -10.15 -19.60
N THR A 442 40.67 -11.20 -19.13
CA THR A 442 39.64 -11.09 -18.08
C THR A 442 40.14 -10.35 -16.85
N ASN A 443 41.35 -10.66 -16.40
CA ASN A 443 41.96 -10.00 -15.25
C ASN A 443 42.30 -8.53 -15.55
N ASP A 444 42.81 -8.24 -16.74
CA ASP A 444 43.19 -6.87 -17.15
C ASP A 444 41.96 -5.96 -17.20
N PHE A 445 40.86 -6.43 -17.80
CA PHE A 445 39.59 -5.69 -17.82
C PHE A 445 39.01 -5.51 -16.42
N THR A 446 39.06 -6.53 -15.57
CA THR A 446 38.57 -6.45 -14.19
C THR A 446 39.36 -5.40 -13.41
N LEU A 447 40.70 -5.43 -13.48
CA LEU A 447 41.57 -4.45 -12.82
C LEU A 447 41.35 -3.04 -13.37
N ALA A 448 41.15 -2.88 -14.68
CA ALA A 448 40.86 -1.59 -15.29
C ALA A 448 39.54 -1.01 -14.78
N ILE A 449 38.46 -1.81 -14.72
CA ILE A 449 37.16 -1.37 -14.18
C ILE A 449 37.29 -0.96 -12.71
N LEU A 450 38.01 -1.75 -11.89
CA LEU A 450 38.27 -1.42 -10.50
C LEU A 450 38.99 -0.07 -10.35
N ARG A 451 40.03 0.18 -11.15
CA ARG A 451 40.75 1.46 -11.15
C ARG A 451 39.85 2.64 -11.52
N LEU A 452 38.91 2.46 -12.45
CA LEU A 452 37.94 3.50 -12.83
C LEU A 452 36.91 3.79 -11.72
N HIS A 453 36.69 2.83 -10.82
CA HIS A 453 35.87 3.03 -9.63
C HIS A 453 36.67 3.73 -8.52
N GLU A 454 37.88 3.25 -8.23
CA GLU A 454 38.76 3.78 -7.18
C GLU A 454 39.21 5.23 -7.44
N ASN A 455 39.37 5.62 -8.70
CA ASN A 455 39.78 6.99 -9.07
C ASN A 455 38.60 7.95 -9.27
N ASP A 456 37.39 7.58 -8.83
CA ASP A 456 36.15 8.34 -8.97
C ASP A 456 35.73 8.70 -10.42
N PHE A 457 36.36 8.12 -11.44
CA PHE A 457 36.04 8.44 -12.83
C PHE A 457 34.59 8.07 -13.17
N LEU A 458 34.15 6.86 -12.81
CA LEU A 458 32.77 6.43 -13.05
C LEU A 458 31.75 7.28 -12.28
N ALA A 459 32.07 7.65 -11.03
CA ALA A 459 31.23 8.53 -10.22
C ALA A 459 31.13 9.94 -10.83
N SER A 460 32.23 10.46 -11.37
CA SER A 460 32.26 11.75 -12.06
C SER A 460 31.37 11.76 -13.31
N LEU A 461 31.39 10.67 -14.10
CA LEU A 461 30.52 10.50 -15.25
C LEU A 461 29.05 10.42 -14.83
N LYS A 462 28.74 9.70 -13.76
CA LYS A 462 27.37 9.60 -13.24
C LYS A 462 26.80 10.97 -12.87
N ARG A 463 27.53 11.73 -12.06
CA ARG A 463 27.14 13.08 -11.67
C ARG A 463 27.03 14.02 -12.88
N LYS A 464 27.95 13.91 -13.85
CA LYS A 464 27.88 14.68 -15.09
C LYS A 464 26.54 14.46 -15.82
N TRP A 465 26.13 13.22 -16.03
CA TRP A 465 24.99 12.89 -16.90
C TRP A 465 23.61 12.89 -16.23
N TRP A 466 23.55 12.74 -14.91
CA TRP A 466 22.27 12.64 -14.19
C TRP A 466 22.04 13.72 -13.14
N GLU A 467 23.08 14.27 -12.52
CA GLU A 467 22.92 15.32 -11.50
C GLU A 467 23.11 16.71 -12.13
N THR A 468 24.24 16.96 -12.81
CA THR A 468 24.56 18.31 -13.31
C THR A 468 23.81 18.72 -14.57
N THR A 469 23.33 17.74 -15.36
CA THR A 469 22.56 18.00 -16.59
C THR A 469 21.06 17.84 -16.42
N ASN A 470 20.58 17.70 -15.18
CA ASN A 470 19.16 17.67 -14.90
C ASN A 470 18.54 19.05 -15.19
N LYS A 471 17.52 19.05 -16.05
CA LYS A 471 16.78 20.26 -16.45
C LYS A 471 15.33 20.23 -15.97
N CYS A 472 14.94 19.17 -15.27
CA CYS A 472 13.65 19.02 -14.63
C CYS A 472 13.76 19.39 -13.15
N PRO A 473 12.70 19.97 -12.56
CA PRO A 473 12.69 20.24 -11.13
C PRO A 473 12.89 18.91 -10.39
N GLU A 474 13.83 18.88 -9.44
CA GLU A 474 13.93 17.75 -8.53
C GLU A 474 12.60 17.66 -7.78
N GLU A 475 11.88 16.54 -7.94
CA GLU A 475 10.97 16.14 -6.89
C GLU A 475 11.82 16.09 -5.62
N LYS A 476 11.39 16.83 -4.58
CA LYS A 476 11.99 16.68 -3.26
C LYS A 476 11.73 15.26 -2.81
N GLU A 477 12.62 14.35 -3.18
CA GLU A 477 12.93 13.22 -2.32
C GLU A 477 13.36 13.86 -1.00
N THR A 478 12.43 13.89 -0.05
CA THR A 478 12.79 14.00 1.36
C THR A 478 13.68 12.82 1.67
N CYS A 479 14.98 12.97 1.41
CA CYS A 479 16.01 12.13 2.00
C CYS A 479 15.84 12.26 3.51
N MET A 480 15.21 11.25 4.10
CA MET A 480 15.42 10.92 5.50
C MET A 480 16.89 10.53 5.64
N LEU A 481 17.72 11.51 5.95
CA LEU A 481 19.06 11.27 6.47
C LEU A 481 18.91 10.60 7.84
N TYR A 482 19.04 9.28 7.89
CA TYR A 482 19.41 8.61 9.12
C TYR A 482 20.92 8.80 9.29
N ASN A 483 21.31 9.62 10.26
CA ASN A 483 22.63 9.53 10.85
C ASN A 483 22.62 8.29 11.77
N LEU A 484 23.61 7.41 11.59
CA LEU A 484 23.93 6.38 12.58
C LEU A 484 24.34 7.02 13.91
#